data_AF-A0A9R0Z6J5-F1
#
_entry.id   AF-A0A9R0Z6J5-F1
#
_cell.length_a   1.000
_cell.length_b   1.000
_cell.length_c   1.000
_cell.angle_alpha   90.00
_cell.angle_beta   90.00
_cell.angle_gamma   90.00
#
_symmetry.space_group_name_H-M   'P 1'
#
loop_
_entity.id
_entity.type
_entity.pdbx_description
1 polymer ?
#
loop_
_entity_poly.entity_id
_entity_poly.type
_entity_poly.pdbx_seq_one_letter_code
_entity_poly.pdbx_strand_id
1 'polypeptide(L)'
;MKVSEVAALFGADPAALLAANALDFASPGAANRILPAGLLLRVPTRCACADGVRKSVSVRYAARPADTLATVADVVFAGLASADQIRSANGLAEADPDALLDAGQILVVPFPCVCLNSTDNNLPAVYLSYVVRVGDTVQSIAASHATTVTDLSNVNAMGSPVVAPGDILAVPLSACASTFPNFASDYGLLVANGTYALTAGNCVECSCGPGDLNLYCTPASLGTSCSSMQCSNSSLMLGNVTTQPTSGGCGVSSCSYAGFVNGSITTSLSSGLQPTCPGKYSVFFPFSPLYN
;
A
#
# COMPACT_ATOMS: atom_id res chain seq x y z
N MET A 1 11.58 -5.77 -15.70
CA MET A 1 11.12 -4.37 -15.79
C MET A 1 11.74 -3.59 -14.64
N LYS A 2 12.07 -2.31 -14.82
CA LYS A 2 12.56 -1.45 -13.73
C LYS A 2 11.42 -1.07 -12.79
N VAL A 3 11.72 -0.77 -11.52
CA VAL A 3 10.72 -0.27 -10.55
C VAL A 3 10.00 0.97 -11.09
N SER A 4 10.72 1.93 -11.67
CA SER A 4 10.16 3.15 -12.24
C SER A 4 9.21 2.92 -13.41
N GLU A 5 9.48 1.91 -14.23
CA GLU A 5 8.62 1.53 -15.36
C GLU A 5 7.30 0.93 -14.84
N VAL A 6 7.36 0.04 -13.84
CA VAL A 6 6.15 -0.51 -13.20
C VAL A 6 5.37 0.61 -12.51
N ALA A 7 6.04 1.44 -11.73
CA ALA A 7 5.39 2.55 -11.02
C ALA A 7 4.69 3.51 -11.99
N ALA A 8 5.31 3.81 -13.15
CA ALA A 8 4.74 4.66 -14.18
C ALA A 8 3.46 4.06 -14.82
N LEU A 9 3.39 2.74 -15.01
CA LEU A 9 2.17 2.10 -15.53
C LEU A 9 0.95 2.38 -14.65
N PHE A 10 1.16 2.44 -13.34
CA PHE A 10 0.09 2.63 -12.37
C PHE A 10 -0.02 4.06 -11.81
N GLY A 11 0.81 5.00 -12.29
CA GLY A 11 0.88 6.36 -11.74
C GLY A 11 1.29 6.39 -10.26
N ALA A 12 2.08 5.42 -9.80
CA ALA A 12 2.57 5.30 -8.44
C ALA A 12 3.97 5.92 -8.28
N ASP A 13 4.32 6.28 -7.05
CA ASP A 13 5.69 6.66 -6.70
C ASP A 13 6.58 5.40 -6.58
N PRO A 14 7.79 5.37 -7.17
CA PRO A 14 8.68 4.20 -7.10
C PRO A 14 9.05 3.81 -5.67
N ALA A 15 9.28 4.77 -4.76
CA ALA A 15 9.61 4.47 -3.37
C ALA A 15 8.38 3.93 -2.62
N ALA A 16 7.19 4.47 -2.89
CA ALA A 16 5.93 3.95 -2.35
C ALA A 16 5.63 2.52 -2.84
N LEU A 17 5.91 2.21 -4.11
CA LEU A 17 5.79 0.87 -4.66
C LEU A 17 6.69 -0.12 -3.90
N LEU A 18 7.94 0.27 -3.62
CA LEU A 18 8.88 -0.56 -2.88
C LEU A 18 8.48 -0.71 -1.41
N ALA A 19 8.06 0.38 -0.76
CA ALA A 19 7.57 0.41 0.61
C ALA A 19 6.37 -0.52 0.83
N ALA A 20 5.38 -0.49 -0.08
CA ALA A 20 4.19 -1.35 -0.03
C ALA A 20 4.51 -2.86 -0.18
N ASN A 21 5.72 -3.20 -0.62
CA ASN A 21 6.21 -4.57 -0.77
C ASN A 21 7.34 -4.90 0.22
N ALA A 22 7.58 -4.06 1.24
CA ALA A 22 8.68 -4.20 2.20
C ALA A 22 10.05 -4.40 1.54
N LEU A 23 10.25 -3.78 0.37
CA LEU A 23 11.51 -3.79 -0.35
C LEU A 23 12.29 -2.51 -0.06
N ASP A 24 13.62 -2.61 -0.14
CA ASP A 24 14.49 -1.44 0.04
C ASP A 24 14.19 -0.34 -0.98
N PHE A 25 13.72 0.80 -0.47
CA PHE A 25 13.44 2.04 -1.20
C PHE A 25 14.46 3.16 -0.94
N ALA A 26 15.36 2.98 0.04
CA ALA A 26 16.31 4.00 0.47
C ALA A 26 17.66 3.90 -0.27
N SER A 27 17.98 2.74 -0.86
CA SER A 27 19.22 2.60 -1.62
C SER A 27 19.31 3.55 -2.82
N PRO A 28 20.50 4.12 -3.09
CA PRO A 28 20.73 4.93 -4.28
C PRO A 28 20.34 4.16 -5.55
N GLY A 29 19.49 4.77 -6.38
CA GLY A 29 19.03 4.16 -7.63
C GLY A 29 17.96 3.08 -7.47
N ALA A 30 17.32 2.93 -6.29
CA ALA A 30 16.24 1.97 -6.06
C ALA A 30 15.13 2.02 -7.13
N ALA A 31 14.79 3.21 -7.62
CA ALA A 31 13.82 3.40 -8.71
C ALA A 31 14.23 2.73 -10.04
N ASN A 32 15.52 2.53 -10.29
CA ASN A 32 16.04 1.88 -11.50
C ASN A 32 16.38 0.39 -11.29
N ARG A 33 16.13 -0.15 -10.09
CA ARG A 33 16.35 -1.57 -9.81
C ARG A 33 15.50 -2.42 -10.74
N ILE A 34 16.11 -3.46 -11.30
CA ILE A 34 15.40 -4.44 -12.13
C ILE A 34 14.73 -5.46 -11.20
N LEU A 35 13.44 -5.67 -11.40
CA LEU A 35 12.67 -6.64 -10.63
C LEU A 35 12.68 -8.01 -11.33
N PRO A 36 12.78 -9.12 -10.57
CA PRO A 36 12.75 -10.46 -11.14
C PRO A 36 11.40 -10.75 -11.77
N ALA A 37 11.42 -11.52 -12.87
CA ALA A 37 10.19 -11.96 -13.53
C ALA A 37 9.36 -12.86 -12.60
N GLY A 38 8.04 -12.74 -12.65
CA GLY A 38 7.12 -13.51 -11.81
C GLY A 38 6.94 -12.97 -10.39
N LEU A 39 7.70 -11.96 -9.97
CA LEU A 39 7.50 -11.29 -8.68
C LEU A 39 6.11 -10.65 -8.62
N LEU A 40 5.31 -11.05 -7.63
CA LEU A 40 4.05 -10.38 -7.34
C LEU A 40 4.34 -9.08 -6.57
N LEU A 41 3.87 -7.97 -7.13
CA LEU A 41 4.01 -6.65 -6.51
C LEU A 41 2.64 -6.08 -6.18
N ARG A 42 2.52 -5.59 -4.96
CA ARG A 42 1.39 -4.76 -4.51
C ARG A 42 1.65 -3.33 -4.96
N VAL A 43 0.74 -2.76 -5.75
CA VAL A 43 0.84 -1.37 -6.17
C VAL A 43 -0.13 -0.54 -5.33
N PRO A 44 0.35 0.40 -4.50
CA PRO A 44 -0.53 1.23 -3.69
C PRO A 44 -1.31 2.20 -4.58
N THR A 45 -2.62 2.30 -4.36
CA THR A 45 -3.50 3.22 -5.09
C THR A 45 -4.53 3.83 -4.14
N ARG A 46 -5.02 5.04 -4.47
CA ARG A 46 -6.06 5.72 -3.69
C ARG A 46 -7.44 5.40 -4.28
N CYS A 47 -8.25 4.65 -3.53
CA CYS A 47 -9.68 4.43 -3.82
C CYS A 47 -10.48 5.65 -3.33
N ALA A 48 -11.07 6.43 -4.24
CA ALA A 48 -11.99 7.50 -3.87
C ALA A 48 -13.39 6.93 -3.66
N CYS A 49 -13.69 6.57 -2.40
CA CYS A 49 -14.77 5.65 -2.12
C CYS A 49 -15.50 6.09 -0.84
N ALA A 50 -16.83 6.16 -0.93
CA ALA A 50 -17.77 6.33 0.17
C ALA A 50 -18.78 5.17 0.06
N ASP A 51 -19.17 4.58 1.19
CA ASP A 51 -20.28 3.62 1.30
C ASP A 51 -20.05 2.20 0.76
N GLY A 52 -18.80 1.69 0.73
CA GLY A 52 -18.53 0.27 0.44
C GLY A 52 -18.76 -0.17 -1.01
N VAL A 53 -18.98 0.77 -1.94
CA VAL A 53 -19.20 0.48 -3.36
C VAL A 53 -17.86 0.15 -4.04
N ARG A 54 -17.83 -0.93 -4.85
CA ARG A 54 -16.71 -1.20 -5.76
C ARG A 54 -16.59 -0.04 -6.75
N LYS A 55 -15.46 0.65 -6.75
CA LYS A 55 -15.16 1.74 -7.69
C LYS A 55 -14.07 1.30 -8.66
N SER A 56 -13.81 2.14 -9.65
CA SER A 56 -12.62 2.02 -10.47
C SER A 56 -11.67 3.18 -10.23
N VAL A 57 -10.39 2.89 -10.08
CA VAL A 57 -9.32 3.87 -10.28
C VAL A 57 -8.83 3.69 -11.70
N SER A 58 -8.56 4.78 -12.40
CA SER A 58 -8.07 4.70 -13.77
C SER A 58 -6.69 5.32 -13.93
N VAL A 59 -5.88 4.71 -14.77
CA VAL A 59 -4.60 5.25 -15.22
C VAL A 59 -4.66 5.54 -16.72
N ARG A 60 -3.74 6.38 -17.18
CA ARG A 60 -3.59 6.69 -18.59
C ARG A 60 -2.39 5.94 -19.14
N TYR A 61 -2.61 5.13 -20.15
CA TYR A 61 -1.58 4.35 -20.82
C TYR A 61 -1.44 4.82 -22.27
N ALA A 62 -0.22 5.12 -22.70
CA ALA A 62 0.06 5.40 -24.11
C ALA A 62 0.41 4.10 -24.83
N ALA A 63 -0.43 3.71 -25.79
CA ALA A 63 -0.26 2.49 -26.57
C ALA A 63 1.10 2.46 -27.27
N ARG A 64 1.80 1.33 -27.16
CA ARG A 64 3.06 1.07 -27.84
C ARG A 64 2.79 0.43 -29.21
N PRO A 65 3.77 0.47 -30.13
CA PRO A 65 3.65 -0.26 -31.39
C PRO A 65 3.35 -1.74 -31.15
N ALA A 66 2.39 -2.27 -31.91
CA ALA A 66 1.87 -3.64 -31.80
C ALA A 66 1.00 -3.95 -30.56
N ASP A 67 0.66 -2.96 -29.74
CA ASP A 67 -0.33 -3.15 -28.68
C ASP A 67 -1.72 -3.40 -29.28
N THR A 68 -2.48 -4.25 -28.59
CA THR A 68 -3.91 -4.51 -28.77
C THR A 68 -4.61 -4.31 -27.43
N LEU A 69 -5.94 -4.20 -27.39
CA LEU A 69 -6.64 -4.11 -26.09
C LEU A 69 -6.42 -5.37 -25.25
N ALA A 70 -6.38 -6.55 -25.87
CA ALA A 70 -6.10 -7.82 -25.19
C ALA A 70 -4.70 -7.86 -24.56
N THR A 71 -3.66 -7.49 -25.32
CA THR A 71 -2.28 -7.51 -24.79
C THR A 71 -2.07 -6.45 -23.71
N VAL A 72 -2.69 -5.27 -23.83
CA VAL A 72 -2.64 -4.25 -22.77
C VAL A 72 -3.32 -4.75 -21.50
N ALA A 73 -4.50 -5.35 -21.60
CA ALA A 73 -5.23 -5.93 -20.48
C ALA A 73 -4.43 -7.05 -19.79
N ASP A 74 -4.09 -8.11 -20.54
CA ASP A 74 -3.62 -9.37 -19.97
C ASP A 74 -2.11 -9.38 -19.68
N VAL A 75 -1.32 -8.67 -20.49
CA VAL A 75 0.14 -8.68 -20.39
C VAL A 75 0.66 -7.45 -19.66
N VAL A 76 0.25 -6.25 -20.07
CA VAL A 76 0.77 -4.99 -19.48
C VAL A 76 0.20 -4.77 -18.08
N PHE A 77 -1.10 -4.98 -17.90
CA PHE A 77 -1.79 -4.79 -16.62
C PHE A 77 -2.16 -6.10 -15.91
N ALA A 78 -1.61 -7.23 -16.37
CA ALA A 78 -1.71 -8.52 -15.71
C ALA A 78 -3.14 -8.98 -15.38
N GLY A 79 -4.12 -8.62 -16.24
CA GLY A 79 -5.53 -8.98 -16.06
C GLY A 79 -6.28 -8.16 -15.00
N LEU A 80 -5.68 -7.09 -14.45
CA LEU A 80 -6.37 -6.21 -13.51
C LEU A 80 -7.52 -5.41 -14.14
N ALA A 81 -7.54 -5.31 -15.46
CA ALA A 81 -8.64 -4.78 -16.25
C ALA A 81 -8.81 -5.66 -17.48
N SER A 82 -10.06 -5.97 -17.86
CA SER A 82 -10.31 -6.72 -19.10
C SER A 82 -10.26 -5.83 -20.33
N ALA A 83 -10.02 -6.42 -21.50
CA ALA A 83 -10.06 -5.69 -22.77
C ALA A 83 -11.41 -4.99 -22.97
N ASP A 84 -12.53 -5.61 -22.58
CA ASP A 84 -13.87 -5.02 -22.65
C ASP A 84 -14.04 -3.81 -21.72
N GLN A 85 -13.46 -3.85 -20.53
CA GLN A 85 -13.49 -2.72 -19.59
C GLN A 85 -12.70 -1.54 -20.14
N ILE A 86 -11.50 -1.80 -20.70
CA ILE A 86 -10.70 -0.76 -21.37
C ILE A 86 -11.48 -0.22 -22.58
N ARG A 87 -12.05 -1.10 -23.41
CA ARG A 87 -12.84 -0.72 -24.58
C ARG A 87 -13.99 0.21 -24.22
N SER A 88 -14.78 -0.17 -23.21
CA SER A 88 -15.94 0.59 -22.74
C SER A 88 -15.54 1.94 -22.15
N ALA A 89 -14.46 1.98 -21.36
CA ALA A 89 -13.97 3.22 -20.75
C ALA A 89 -13.44 4.24 -21.78
N ASN A 90 -13.08 3.80 -22.98
CA ASN A 90 -12.51 4.63 -24.03
C ASN A 90 -13.47 4.91 -25.20
N GLY A 91 -14.76 4.53 -25.08
CA GLY A 91 -15.73 4.74 -26.15
C GLY A 91 -15.44 3.93 -27.41
N LEU A 92 -14.73 2.81 -27.28
CA LEU A 92 -14.28 1.95 -28.37
C LEU A 92 -15.22 0.75 -28.57
N ALA A 93 -16.51 0.85 -28.26
CA ALA A 93 -17.42 -0.30 -28.10
C ALA A 93 -17.43 -1.30 -29.27
N GLU A 94 -17.28 -0.81 -30.51
CA GLU A 94 -17.27 -1.62 -31.74
C GLU A 94 -15.86 -2.11 -32.15
N ALA A 95 -14.82 -1.75 -31.41
CA ALA A 95 -13.45 -2.15 -31.71
C ALA A 95 -13.23 -3.64 -31.38
N ASP A 96 -12.63 -4.35 -32.33
CA ASP A 96 -12.08 -5.67 -32.13
C ASP A 96 -10.93 -5.60 -31.09
N PRO A 97 -11.01 -6.35 -29.96
CA PRO A 97 -9.96 -6.37 -28.94
C PRO A 97 -8.57 -6.77 -29.45
N ASP A 98 -8.50 -7.52 -30.56
CA ASP A 98 -7.27 -8.00 -31.18
C ASP A 98 -6.77 -7.06 -32.29
N ALA A 99 -7.52 -6.01 -32.62
CA ALA A 99 -7.04 -4.99 -33.54
C ALA A 99 -5.87 -4.20 -32.94
N LEU A 100 -4.93 -3.84 -33.82
CA LEU A 100 -3.80 -3.01 -33.46
C LEU A 100 -4.27 -1.61 -33.07
N LEU A 101 -3.71 -1.10 -31.98
CA LEU A 101 -3.89 0.27 -31.51
C LEU A 101 -2.92 1.21 -32.21
N ASP A 102 -3.34 2.47 -32.38
CA ASP A 102 -2.45 3.49 -32.91
C ASP A 102 -1.34 3.79 -31.89
N ALA A 103 -0.09 3.82 -32.34
CA ALA A 103 1.04 4.12 -31.46
C ALA A 103 0.90 5.53 -30.85
N GLY A 104 0.98 5.61 -29.53
CA GLY A 104 0.77 6.83 -28.76
C GLY A 104 -0.68 7.13 -28.40
N GLN A 105 -1.65 6.31 -28.84
CA GLN A 105 -3.05 6.43 -28.42
C GLN A 105 -3.15 6.33 -26.89
N ILE A 106 -3.78 7.32 -26.26
CA ILE A 106 -3.97 7.33 -24.81
C ILE A 106 -5.23 6.56 -24.45
N LEU A 107 -5.06 5.47 -23.71
CA LEU A 107 -6.12 4.64 -23.15
C LEU A 107 -6.31 4.94 -21.67
N VAL A 108 -7.56 5.07 -21.26
CA VAL A 108 -8.00 5.03 -19.87
C VAL A 108 -8.16 3.56 -19.46
N VAL A 109 -7.37 3.10 -18.51
CA VAL A 109 -7.41 1.70 -18.04
C VAL A 109 -8.04 1.68 -16.65
N PRO A 110 -9.28 1.16 -16.50
CA PRO A 110 -9.99 1.14 -15.23
C PRO A 110 -9.64 -0.12 -14.42
N PHE A 111 -9.07 0.04 -13.24
CA PHE A 111 -8.82 -1.05 -12.29
C PHE A 111 -9.89 -1.09 -11.21
N PRO A 112 -10.38 -2.28 -10.82
CA PRO A 112 -11.28 -2.41 -9.69
C PRO A 112 -10.55 -2.04 -8.40
N CYS A 113 -11.22 -1.27 -7.55
CA CYS A 113 -10.80 -1.00 -6.19
C CYS A 113 -12.01 -1.09 -5.26
N VAL A 114 -11.78 -1.54 -4.03
CA VAL A 114 -12.82 -1.70 -3.01
C VAL A 114 -12.33 -1.05 -1.73
N CYS A 115 -13.20 -0.31 -1.04
CA CYS A 115 -12.98 -0.05 0.37
C CYS A 115 -14.31 -0.13 1.14
N LEU A 116 -14.45 -1.18 1.94
CA LEU A 116 -15.62 -1.41 2.80
C LEU A 116 -15.44 -0.64 4.11
N ASN A 117 -15.48 0.70 4.01
CA ASN A 117 -15.15 1.62 5.12
C ASN A 117 -13.77 1.36 5.74
N SER A 118 -12.86 0.77 4.96
CA SER A 118 -11.50 0.45 5.39
C SER A 118 -11.43 -0.48 6.61
N THR A 119 -12.45 -1.32 6.79
CA THR A 119 -12.50 -2.28 7.90
C THR A 119 -13.02 -3.63 7.45
N ASP A 120 -12.46 -4.69 8.00
CA ASP A 120 -12.95 -6.06 7.91
C ASP A 120 -13.17 -6.60 9.33
N ASN A 121 -14.37 -7.11 9.62
CA ASN A 121 -14.78 -7.52 10.98
C ASN A 121 -14.46 -6.46 12.07
N ASN A 122 -14.73 -5.19 11.78
CA ASN A 122 -14.44 -4.04 12.65
C ASN A 122 -12.95 -3.77 12.95
N LEU A 123 -12.03 -4.44 12.25
CA LEU A 123 -10.59 -4.20 12.32
C LEU A 123 -10.13 -3.45 11.06
N PRO A 124 -9.11 -2.58 11.14
CA PRO A 124 -8.63 -1.88 9.96
C PRO A 124 -8.12 -2.84 8.88
N ALA A 125 -8.52 -2.60 7.63
CA ALA A 125 -8.16 -3.43 6.50
C ALA A 125 -7.86 -2.59 5.25
N VAL A 126 -6.87 -3.05 4.48
CA VAL A 126 -6.58 -2.58 3.13
C VAL A 126 -6.97 -3.69 2.15
N TYR A 127 -7.66 -3.34 1.08
CA TYR A 127 -8.10 -4.33 0.09
C TYR A 127 -7.12 -4.39 -1.07
N LEU A 128 -6.67 -5.60 -1.38
CA LEU A 128 -5.85 -5.91 -2.55
C LEU A 128 -6.74 -6.49 -3.66
N SER A 129 -6.74 -5.86 -4.82
CA SER A 129 -7.30 -6.47 -6.04
C SER A 129 -6.32 -7.52 -6.56
N TYR A 130 -6.70 -8.79 -6.46
CA TYR A 130 -5.88 -9.94 -6.82
C TYR A 130 -6.49 -10.70 -7.99
N VAL A 131 -5.70 -10.90 -9.06
CA VAL A 131 -6.09 -11.72 -10.21
C VAL A 131 -5.72 -13.16 -9.93
N VAL A 132 -6.72 -14.04 -9.89
CA VAL A 132 -6.57 -15.48 -9.62
C VAL A 132 -5.72 -16.12 -10.72
N ARG A 133 -4.69 -16.86 -10.31
CA ARG A 133 -3.76 -17.55 -11.22
C ARG A 133 -4.14 -19.02 -11.39
N VAL A 134 -3.58 -19.64 -12.43
CA VAL A 134 -3.71 -21.08 -12.64
C VAL A 134 -3.12 -21.83 -11.43
N GLY A 135 -3.95 -22.70 -10.83
CA GLY A 135 -3.58 -23.48 -9.64
C GLY A 135 -3.94 -22.83 -8.31
N ASP A 136 -4.41 -21.58 -8.31
CA ASP A 136 -4.88 -20.95 -7.09
C ASP A 136 -6.18 -21.59 -6.60
N THR A 137 -6.29 -21.70 -5.28
CA THR A 137 -7.53 -21.99 -4.55
C THR A 137 -7.81 -20.86 -3.57
N VAL A 138 -9.07 -20.67 -3.19
CA VAL A 138 -9.45 -19.70 -2.15
C VAL A 138 -8.65 -19.89 -0.86
N GLN A 139 -8.39 -21.15 -0.48
CA GLN A 139 -7.59 -21.54 0.68
C GLN A 139 -6.14 -21.08 0.54
N SER A 140 -5.50 -21.34 -0.60
CA SER A 140 -4.10 -20.93 -0.83
C SER A 140 -3.94 -19.41 -0.90
N ILE A 141 -4.92 -18.69 -1.47
CA ILE A 141 -4.91 -17.23 -1.52
C ILE A 141 -5.09 -16.66 -0.11
N ALA A 142 -6.05 -17.18 0.66
CA ALA A 142 -6.26 -16.74 2.03
C ALA A 142 -4.98 -16.93 2.89
N ALA A 143 -4.36 -18.10 2.79
CA ALA A 143 -3.13 -18.42 3.51
C ALA A 143 -1.95 -17.51 3.11
N SER A 144 -1.74 -17.25 1.81
CA SER A 144 -0.62 -16.43 1.34
C SER A 144 -0.75 -14.95 1.72
N HIS A 145 -1.98 -14.50 2.00
CA HIS A 145 -2.28 -13.12 2.38
C HIS A 145 -2.64 -12.94 3.86
N ALA A 146 -2.43 -13.98 4.68
CA ALA A 146 -2.73 -13.96 6.11
C ALA A 146 -4.18 -13.51 6.42
N THR A 147 -5.13 -13.98 5.62
CA THR A 147 -6.58 -13.79 5.81
C THR A 147 -7.28 -15.15 5.90
N THR A 148 -8.61 -15.17 6.03
CA THR A 148 -9.39 -16.41 6.09
C THR A 148 -10.23 -16.62 4.84
N VAL A 149 -10.58 -17.89 4.58
CA VAL A 149 -11.54 -18.25 3.51
C VAL A 149 -12.88 -17.56 3.73
N THR A 150 -13.29 -17.44 4.99
CA THR A 150 -14.54 -16.78 5.38
C THR A 150 -14.51 -15.30 5.03
N ASP A 151 -13.45 -14.58 5.41
CA ASP A 151 -13.32 -13.15 5.12
C ASP A 151 -13.24 -12.90 3.61
N LEU A 152 -12.46 -13.72 2.90
CA LEU A 152 -12.36 -13.63 1.44
C LEU A 152 -13.70 -13.88 0.77
N SER A 153 -14.46 -14.88 1.24
CA SER A 153 -15.79 -15.21 0.70
C SER A 153 -16.81 -14.10 0.98
N ASN A 154 -16.78 -13.54 2.20
CA ASN A 154 -17.68 -12.46 2.61
C ASN A 154 -17.45 -11.19 1.78
N VAL A 155 -16.19 -10.73 1.68
CA VAL A 155 -15.81 -9.52 0.93
C VAL A 155 -16.14 -9.64 -0.56
N ASN A 156 -16.11 -10.84 -1.09
CA ASN A 156 -16.40 -11.10 -2.50
C ASN A 156 -17.82 -11.62 -2.77
N ALA A 157 -18.69 -11.66 -1.75
CA ALA A 157 -20.06 -12.17 -1.84
C ALA A 157 -20.14 -13.57 -2.50
N MET A 158 -19.17 -14.44 -2.18
CA MET A 158 -19.07 -15.78 -2.74
C MET A 158 -20.13 -16.70 -2.14
N GLY A 159 -20.93 -17.36 -2.99
CA GLY A 159 -21.83 -18.43 -2.56
C GLY A 159 -21.10 -19.74 -2.22
N SER A 160 -19.92 -19.96 -2.81
CA SER A 160 -19.01 -21.06 -2.50
C SER A 160 -17.56 -20.62 -2.73
N PRO A 161 -16.57 -21.19 -2.02
CA PRO A 161 -15.17 -20.79 -2.11
C PRO A 161 -14.48 -21.39 -3.35
N VAL A 162 -15.07 -21.19 -4.53
CA VAL A 162 -14.55 -21.64 -5.82
C VAL A 162 -14.22 -20.43 -6.67
N VAL A 163 -13.06 -20.45 -7.30
CA VAL A 163 -12.54 -19.38 -8.16
C VAL A 163 -11.94 -19.97 -9.43
N ALA A 164 -11.98 -19.21 -10.51
CA ALA A 164 -11.37 -19.54 -11.79
C ALA A 164 -10.16 -18.63 -12.07
N PRO A 165 -9.14 -19.10 -12.82
CA PRO A 165 -8.08 -18.24 -13.30
C PRO A 165 -8.64 -17.03 -14.07
N GLY A 166 -8.15 -15.84 -13.75
CA GLY A 166 -8.64 -14.56 -14.30
C GLY A 166 -9.69 -13.86 -13.45
N ASP A 167 -10.30 -14.54 -12.47
CA ASP A 167 -11.19 -13.87 -11.52
C ASP A 167 -10.44 -12.80 -10.74
N ILE A 168 -11.08 -11.65 -10.48
CA ILE A 168 -10.50 -10.58 -9.66
C ILE A 168 -11.18 -10.58 -8.29
N LEU A 169 -10.38 -10.88 -7.26
CA LEU A 169 -10.82 -10.90 -5.87
C LEU A 169 -10.38 -9.62 -5.15
N ALA A 170 -11.23 -9.13 -4.26
CA ALA A 170 -10.84 -8.20 -3.22
C ALA A 170 -10.36 -9.00 -2.00
N VAL A 171 -9.05 -9.00 -1.75
CA VAL A 171 -8.42 -9.70 -0.62
C VAL A 171 -8.26 -8.71 0.54
N PRO A 172 -8.95 -8.91 1.69
CA PRO A 172 -8.75 -8.06 2.86
C PRO A 172 -7.38 -8.37 3.49
N LEU A 173 -6.54 -7.35 3.60
CA LEU A 173 -5.27 -7.40 4.32
C LEU A 173 -5.44 -6.65 5.64
N SER A 174 -5.16 -7.31 6.76
CA SER A 174 -5.10 -6.65 8.06
C SER A 174 -4.15 -5.47 8.01
N ALA A 175 -4.55 -4.35 8.59
CA ALA A 175 -3.82 -3.10 8.49
C ALA A 175 -3.75 -2.36 9.83
N CYS A 176 -2.86 -1.39 9.89
CA CYS A 176 -2.76 -0.41 10.96
C CYS A 176 -3.41 0.88 10.48
N ALA A 177 -4.35 1.41 11.25
CA ALA A 177 -4.96 2.71 11.00
C ALA A 177 -4.21 3.83 11.71
N SER A 178 -4.00 4.93 11.00
CA SER A 178 -3.52 6.16 11.60
C SER A 178 -4.58 6.79 12.50
N THR A 179 -4.11 7.49 13.53
CA THR A 179 -4.93 8.30 14.44
C THR A 179 -4.76 9.80 14.16
N PHE A 180 -4.33 10.14 12.94
CA PHE A 180 -4.10 11.52 12.54
C PHE A 180 -5.41 12.32 12.57
N PRO A 181 -5.36 13.64 12.81
CA PRO A 181 -6.55 14.47 12.82
C PRO A 181 -7.14 14.58 11.41
N ASN A 182 -8.46 14.77 11.33
CA ASN A 182 -9.22 14.83 10.07
C ASN A 182 -8.82 15.97 9.13
N PHE A 183 -8.17 17.02 9.64
CA PHE A 183 -7.65 18.13 8.84
C PHE A 183 -6.26 17.86 8.25
N ALA A 184 -5.60 16.76 8.63
CA ALA A 184 -4.36 16.33 8.02
C ALA A 184 -4.64 15.76 6.61
N SER A 185 -3.75 16.09 5.67
CA SER A 185 -3.87 15.63 4.27
C SER A 185 -3.68 14.12 4.08
N ASP A 186 -3.10 13.47 5.09
CA ASP A 186 -2.89 12.04 5.19
C ASP A 186 -3.77 11.38 6.27
N TYR A 187 -4.84 12.06 6.67
CA TYR A 187 -5.91 11.46 7.48
C TYR A 187 -6.40 10.15 6.85
N GLY A 188 -6.62 9.13 7.69
CA GLY A 188 -7.08 7.83 7.23
C GLY A 188 -5.99 7.01 6.51
N LEU A 189 -4.70 7.35 6.70
CA LEU A 189 -3.60 6.50 6.27
C LEU A 189 -3.76 5.11 6.88
N LEU A 190 -3.68 4.09 6.01
CA LEU A 190 -3.69 2.68 6.37
C LEU A 190 -2.42 2.03 5.83
N VAL A 191 -1.81 1.18 6.64
CA VAL A 191 -0.61 0.43 6.24
C VAL A 191 -0.90 -1.04 6.45
N ALA A 192 -0.80 -1.83 5.37
CA ALA A 192 -1.02 -3.27 5.46
C ALA A 192 0.04 -3.92 6.36
N ASN A 193 -0.34 -4.97 7.07
CA ASN A 193 0.54 -5.70 7.96
C ASN A 193 1.83 -6.13 7.26
N GLY A 194 2.98 -5.82 7.86
CA GLY A 194 4.31 -6.18 7.37
C GLY A 194 4.78 -5.32 6.19
N THR A 195 4.12 -4.18 5.94
CA THR A 195 4.49 -3.24 4.87
C THR A 195 4.72 -1.83 5.42
N TYR A 196 5.14 -0.94 4.53
CA TYR A 196 5.41 0.46 4.81
C TYR A 196 4.57 1.35 3.88
N ALA A 197 4.26 2.56 4.35
CA ALA A 197 3.72 3.64 3.53
C ALA A 197 4.54 4.91 3.74
N LEU A 198 4.77 5.63 2.65
CA LEU A 198 5.43 6.94 2.67
C LEU A 198 4.35 8.03 2.68
N THR A 199 4.55 9.03 3.53
CA THR A 199 3.70 10.23 3.63
C THR A 199 4.55 11.50 3.78
N ALA A 200 3.89 12.66 3.84
CA ALA A 200 4.53 13.97 3.97
C ALA A 200 5.60 14.23 2.89
N GLY A 201 5.30 13.90 1.62
CA GLY A 201 6.26 14.10 0.53
C GLY A 201 7.50 13.22 0.62
N ASN A 202 7.31 11.95 1.01
CA ASN A 202 8.37 10.96 1.21
C ASN A 202 9.32 11.28 2.38
N CYS A 203 8.90 12.13 3.31
CA CYS A 203 9.68 12.47 4.50
C CYS A 203 9.41 11.57 5.70
N VAL A 204 8.25 10.94 5.76
CA VAL A 204 7.86 10.07 6.87
C VAL A 204 7.51 8.71 6.30
N GLU A 205 8.12 7.66 6.87
CA GLU A 205 7.74 6.28 6.62
C GLU A 205 6.93 5.77 7.81
N CYS A 206 5.82 5.11 7.54
CA CYS A 206 4.98 4.48 8.54
C CYS A 206 4.91 2.99 8.28
N SER A 207 5.18 2.19 9.30
CA SER A 207 5.18 0.72 9.28
C SER A 207 4.02 0.18 10.11
N CYS A 208 3.50 -0.98 9.72
CA CYS A 208 2.49 -1.70 10.48
C CYS A 208 3.11 -2.93 11.16
N GLY A 209 3.12 -2.95 12.49
CA GLY A 209 3.68 -4.03 13.30
C GLY A 209 2.87 -5.33 13.14
N PRO A 210 3.51 -6.50 12.91
CA PRO A 210 2.80 -7.73 12.59
C PRO A 210 2.08 -8.42 13.74
N GLY A 211 2.32 -7.99 14.98
CA GLY A 211 1.69 -8.56 16.17
C GLY A 211 0.63 -7.66 16.79
N ASP A 212 0.93 -6.37 16.95
CA ASP A 212 0.13 -5.44 17.74
C ASP A 212 -0.77 -4.52 16.90
N LEU A 213 -0.64 -4.56 15.57
CA LEU A 213 -1.38 -3.72 14.61
C LEU A 213 -1.32 -2.23 14.95
N ASN A 214 -0.22 -1.78 15.54
CA ASN A 214 0.05 -0.38 15.78
C ASN A 214 0.83 0.23 14.62
N LEU A 215 0.49 1.48 14.30
CA LEU A 215 1.18 2.26 13.30
C LEU A 215 2.43 2.92 13.91
N TYR A 216 3.59 2.66 13.33
CA TYR A 216 4.87 3.20 13.78
C TYR A 216 5.49 4.05 12.68
N CYS A 217 5.65 5.35 12.92
CA CYS A 217 6.21 6.27 11.94
C CYS A 217 7.57 6.82 12.35
N THR A 218 8.50 6.87 11.41
CA THR A 218 9.87 7.36 11.54
C THR A 218 10.21 8.29 10.38
N PRO A 219 11.25 9.12 10.50
CA PRO A 219 11.79 9.84 9.34
C PRO A 219 12.18 8.84 8.25
N ALA A 220 11.72 9.08 7.03
CA ALA A 220 12.08 8.25 5.89
C ALA A 220 13.56 8.44 5.55
N SER A 221 14.24 7.35 5.17
CA SER A 221 15.64 7.38 4.76
C SER A 221 15.84 7.86 3.31
N LEU A 222 15.15 8.93 2.93
CA LEU A 222 15.21 9.53 1.60
C LEU A 222 15.88 10.90 1.75
N GLY A 223 16.90 11.17 0.91
CA GLY A 223 17.73 12.39 0.99
C GLY A 223 17.01 13.68 0.58
N THR A 224 15.72 13.83 0.90
CA THR A 224 14.88 14.98 0.56
C THR A 224 14.93 16.05 1.67
N SER A 225 14.68 17.31 1.29
CA SER A 225 14.58 18.41 2.26
C SER A 225 13.24 18.37 2.97
N CYS A 226 13.22 17.87 4.21
CA CYS A 226 12.01 17.72 5.02
C CYS A 226 11.86 18.84 6.05
N SER A 227 10.61 19.16 6.42
CA SER A 227 10.34 20.04 7.57
C SER A 227 10.82 19.41 8.88
N SER A 228 10.95 20.21 9.93
CA SER A 228 11.33 19.69 11.26
C SER A 228 10.38 18.59 11.72
N MET A 229 10.96 17.54 12.32
CA MET A 229 10.22 16.41 12.92
C MET A 229 10.48 16.33 14.43
N GLN A 230 10.84 17.46 15.05
CA GLN A 230 11.08 17.55 16.49
C GLN A 230 9.77 17.80 17.23
N CYS A 231 9.54 17.04 18.30
CA CYS A 231 8.40 17.27 19.18
C CYS A 231 8.51 18.60 19.92
N SER A 232 7.39 19.31 19.99
CA SER A 232 7.32 20.59 20.71
C SER A 232 7.74 20.43 22.18
N ASN A 233 8.53 21.37 22.68
CA ASN A 233 9.06 21.40 24.04
C ASN A 233 9.91 20.17 24.44
N SER A 234 10.53 19.49 23.48
CA SER A 234 11.37 18.31 23.71
C SER A 234 12.54 18.24 22.73
N SER A 235 13.60 17.52 23.09
CA SER A 235 14.69 17.13 22.17
C SER A 235 14.39 15.86 21.38
N LEU A 236 13.21 15.25 21.60
CA LEU A 236 12.81 14.04 20.90
C LEU A 236 12.44 14.36 19.44
N MET A 237 13.04 13.61 18.54
CA MET A 237 12.67 13.54 17.13
C MET A 237 11.61 12.45 16.93
N LEU A 238 10.83 12.57 15.86
CA LEU A 238 9.88 11.56 15.42
C LEU A 238 10.48 10.15 15.48
N GLY A 239 9.76 9.22 16.11
CA GLY A 239 10.17 7.83 16.29
C GLY A 239 11.04 7.58 17.52
N ASN A 240 11.60 8.62 18.16
CA ASN A 240 12.37 8.44 19.39
C ASN A 240 11.46 8.13 20.59
N VAL A 241 11.95 7.24 21.44
CA VAL A 241 11.37 6.89 22.73
C VAL A 241 12.45 6.96 23.80
N THR A 242 12.19 7.66 24.89
CA THR A 242 13.03 7.67 26.08
C THR A 242 12.31 6.99 27.23
N THR A 243 13.05 6.13 27.94
CA THR A 243 12.57 5.43 29.12
C THR A 243 13.39 5.86 30.34
N GLN A 244 12.70 6.23 31.42
CA GLN A 244 13.31 6.58 32.68
C GLN A 244 12.77 5.65 33.78
N PRO A 245 13.61 4.79 34.38
CA PRO A 245 13.16 3.88 35.42
C PRO A 245 12.75 4.65 36.69
N THR A 246 11.71 4.16 37.34
CA THR A 246 11.13 4.67 38.58
C THR A 246 10.85 3.51 39.54
N SER A 247 10.55 3.79 40.80
CA SER A 247 10.19 2.76 41.79
C SER A 247 8.90 2.01 41.47
N GLY A 248 8.03 2.55 40.61
CA GLY A 248 6.74 1.98 40.23
C GLY A 248 6.63 1.53 38.77
N GLY A 249 7.75 1.47 38.03
CA GLY A 249 7.76 1.16 36.59
C GLY A 249 8.71 2.08 35.82
N CYS A 250 8.36 2.46 34.60
CA CYS A 250 9.13 3.38 33.77
C CYS A 250 8.31 4.58 33.31
N GLY A 251 8.85 5.79 33.45
CA GLY A 251 8.38 6.96 32.72
C GLY A 251 8.80 6.83 31.26
N VAL A 252 7.85 6.78 30.34
CA VAL A 252 8.09 6.65 28.91
C VAL A 252 7.64 7.93 28.25
N SER A 253 8.53 8.55 27.46
CA SER A 253 8.18 9.66 26.59
C SER A 253 8.50 9.28 25.15
N SER A 254 7.56 9.48 24.24
CA SER A 254 7.70 9.18 22.82
C SER A 254 7.26 10.35 21.96
N CYS A 255 7.93 10.52 20.82
CA CYS A 255 7.55 11.48 19.80
C CYS A 255 6.95 10.73 18.61
N SER A 256 5.64 10.86 18.43
CA SER A 256 4.91 10.19 17.34
C SER A 256 4.49 11.18 16.27
N TYR A 257 4.24 10.66 15.08
CA TYR A 257 3.76 11.45 13.95
C TYR A 257 2.28 11.79 14.16
N ALA A 258 1.90 13.04 13.88
CA ALA A 258 0.55 13.56 14.09
C ALA A 258 -0.12 14.03 12.78
N GLY A 259 0.47 13.72 11.62
CA GLY A 259 -0.10 14.04 10.30
C GLY A 259 0.61 15.19 9.57
N PHE A 260 0.26 15.36 8.29
CA PHE A 260 0.82 16.37 7.39
C PHE A 260 -0.19 17.49 7.17
N VAL A 261 0.13 18.69 7.68
CA VAL A 261 -0.78 19.83 7.77
C VAL A 261 -0.13 21.05 7.14
N ASN A 262 -0.79 21.64 6.13
CA ASN A 262 -0.32 22.86 5.45
C ASN A 262 1.14 22.81 4.97
N GLY A 263 1.60 21.65 4.50
CA GLY A 263 2.97 21.47 4.01
C GLY A 263 4.02 21.21 5.09
N SER A 264 3.62 21.07 6.36
CA SER A 264 4.51 20.77 7.48
C SER A 264 4.15 19.44 8.14
N ILE A 265 5.19 18.72 8.57
CA ILE A 265 5.09 17.56 9.45
C ILE A 265 4.68 18.05 10.83
N THR A 266 3.67 17.40 11.40
CA THR A 266 3.27 17.61 12.79
C THR A 266 3.60 16.38 13.62
N THR A 267 3.98 16.60 14.88
CA THR A 267 4.38 15.54 15.82
C THR A 267 3.69 15.74 17.15
N SER A 268 3.37 14.65 17.83
CA SER A 268 2.79 14.65 19.17
C SER A 268 3.75 14.02 20.18
N LEU A 269 3.99 14.74 21.28
CA LEU A 269 4.73 14.21 22.42
C LEU A 269 3.74 13.50 23.34
N SER A 270 3.99 12.23 23.62
CA SER A 270 3.27 11.46 24.64
C SER A 270 4.22 11.13 25.78
N SER A 271 3.78 11.33 27.03
CA SER A 271 4.55 10.99 28.23
C SER A 271 3.65 10.31 29.25
N GLY A 272 4.06 9.15 29.78
CA GLY A 272 3.27 8.41 30.76
C GLY A 272 4.09 7.41 31.55
N LEU A 273 3.54 6.95 32.67
CA LEU A 273 4.13 5.89 33.48
C LEU A 273 3.62 4.53 33.00
N GLN A 274 4.53 3.62 32.65
CA GLN A 274 4.19 2.23 32.31
C GLN A 274 4.67 1.27 33.41
N PRO A 275 3.85 0.27 33.78
CA PRO A 275 4.18 -0.69 34.84
C PRO A 275 5.37 -1.59 34.46
N THR A 276 5.55 -1.85 33.16
CA THR A 276 6.72 -2.53 32.60
C THR A 276 7.45 -1.57 31.68
N CYS A 277 8.78 -1.52 31.80
CA CYS A 277 9.61 -0.75 30.89
C CYS A 277 9.52 -1.39 29.50
N PRO A 278 9.15 -0.64 28.44
CA PRO A 278 9.17 -1.20 27.11
C PRO A 278 10.60 -1.66 26.81
N GLY A 279 10.73 -2.88 26.28
CA GLY A 279 12.00 -3.32 25.70
C GLY A 279 12.42 -2.35 24.61
N LYS A 280 13.70 -2.37 24.20
CA LYS A 280 14.12 -1.63 23.00
C LYS A 280 13.13 -2.00 21.89
N TYR A 281 12.34 -1.03 21.42
CA TYR A 281 11.47 -1.25 20.27
C TYR A 281 12.39 -1.74 19.17
N SER A 282 12.29 -3.02 18.85
CA SER A 282 12.80 -3.56 17.60
C SER A 282 11.86 -3.01 16.54
N VAL A 283 12.04 -1.72 16.20
CA VAL A 283 11.59 -1.21 14.91
C VAL A 283 12.12 -2.23 13.93
N PHE A 284 11.21 -2.87 13.18
CA PHE A 284 11.62 -3.81 12.17
C PHE A 284 12.42 -3.00 11.15
N PHE A 285 13.75 -3.02 11.29
CA PHE A 285 14.69 -2.61 10.27
C PHE A 285 14.84 -3.83 9.37
N PRO A 286 14.22 -3.88 8.18
CA PRO A 286 14.46 -4.97 7.26
C PRO A 286 15.82 -4.79 6.55
N PHE A 287 16.55 -3.70 6.81
CA PHE A 287 17.89 -3.49 6.29
C PHE A 287 18.95 -4.30 7.06
N SER A 288 18.72 -5.59 7.23
CA SER A 288 19.80 -6.55 7.34
C SER A 288 19.84 -7.30 6.00
N PRO A 289 20.87 -7.09 5.16
CA PRO A 289 21.03 -7.86 3.94
C PRO A 289 21.37 -9.29 4.33
N LEU A 290 20.37 -10.16 4.45
CA LEU A 290 20.60 -11.60 4.40
C LEU A 290 20.68 -12.01 2.93
N TYR A 291 21.80 -11.63 2.30
CA TYR A 291 22.37 -12.37 1.20
C TYR A 291 23.50 -13.21 1.79
N ASN A 292 23.26 -14.52 1.90
CA ASN A 292 24.28 -15.55 1.83
C ASN A 292 23.74 -16.64 0.90
#